data_AF-A0A2P2QLQ1-F1
#
_entry.id   AF-A0A2P2QLQ1-F1
#
_cell.length_a   1.000
_cell.length_b   1.000
_cell.length_c   1.000
_cell.angle_alpha   90.00
_cell.angle_beta   90.00
_cell.angle_gamma   90.00
#
_symmetry.space_group_name_H-M   'P 1'
#
loop_
_entity.id
_entity.type
_entity.pdbx_description
1 polymer ?
#
loop_
_entity_poly.entity_id
_entity_poly.type
_entity_poly.pdbx_seq_one_letter_code
_entity_poly.pdbx_strand_id
1 'polypeptide(L)'
;MEKLRTSYGKHKKQVGLFDYLPEEIIIEILCKLPIKSIVRFSSACKSFYFLIKNPNFIATHLTKTLLAGPESDPLLLVRREVEGGEDRLAFHVDNHEFKEYMLLNLPFQSSTPWFHVAGTCNGLVCLWDDFDTIILWNPLIQKSLFVPKPRMVSQPHQVCFMALRPFRLCFGFGFDHFRNDYKVLRIVQNFGDHHLQGSIEVDIFSLNARSWKLLKPAILPGVRIIECYSLAFVNGSIHCLGFRTRNVVLGFDVVNKVFREIMLPDSLATASQNDLSLTPFKDTLIAVIKLARRHECWIMKEYGEVESWTKLLVIRPRFDLGEVLAFRLNGEVLYEGLSNAKIFAYNPVDKKITFLGARSSLYASFCSYYRKSLVLLDIGINANVNLKKG
;
A
#
# COMPACT_ATOMS: atom_id res chain seq x y z
N MET A 1 1.23 -37.56 68.65
CA MET A 1 0.63 -38.13 67.43
C MET A 1 -0.43 -37.17 66.94
N GLU A 2 -0.07 -36.24 66.04
CA GLU A 2 -1.02 -35.46 65.25
C GLU A 2 -0.23 -34.67 64.20
N LYS A 3 -0.52 -34.91 62.92
CA LYS A 3 -0.37 -33.97 61.81
C LYS A 3 -0.88 -34.61 60.51
N LEU A 4 -2.12 -34.24 60.19
CA LEU A 4 -2.60 -33.76 58.88
C LEU A 4 -2.02 -34.45 57.64
N ARG A 5 -2.77 -35.41 57.09
CA ARG A 5 -2.68 -35.79 55.67
C ARG A 5 -3.37 -34.73 54.82
N THR A 6 -2.58 -33.98 54.07
CA THR A 6 -3.00 -33.05 53.04
C THR A 6 -3.76 -33.77 51.92
N SER A 7 -4.99 -33.33 51.68
CA SER A 7 -5.80 -33.68 50.52
C SER A 7 -5.13 -33.15 49.25
N TYR A 8 -4.77 -34.04 48.33
CA TYR A 8 -4.41 -33.69 46.96
C TYR A 8 -5.66 -33.25 46.21
N GLY A 9 -5.89 -31.93 46.14
CA GLY A 9 -6.85 -31.35 45.21
C GLY A 9 -6.37 -31.59 43.77
N LYS A 10 -7.01 -32.54 43.08
CA LYS A 10 -6.97 -32.60 41.61
C LYS A 10 -7.60 -31.30 41.09
N HIS A 11 -6.79 -30.39 40.57
CA HIS A 11 -7.30 -29.31 39.73
C HIS A 11 -7.99 -29.94 38.52
N LYS A 12 -9.32 -30.03 38.55
CA LYS A 12 -10.13 -30.24 37.35
C LYS A 12 -9.78 -29.06 36.41
N LYS A 13 -9.12 -29.35 35.29
CA LYS A 13 -9.10 -28.41 34.16
C LYS A 13 -10.56 -28.07 33.86
N GLN A 14 -10.95 -26.81 34.06
CA GLN A 14 -12.20 -26.32 33.49
C GLN A 14 -12.05 -26.46 31.97
N VAL A 15 -12.80 -27.40 31.41
CA VAL A 15 -12.90 -27.58 29.96
C VAL A 15 -13.71 -26.40 29.46
N GLY A 16 -13.08 -25.52 28.69
CA GLY A 16 -13.72 -24.32 28.17
C GLY A 16 -14.72 -24.68 27.07
N LEU A 17 -15.69 -23.81 26.81
CA LEU A 17 -16.67 -23.99 25.73
C LEU A 17 -16.02 -24.32 24.37
N PHE A 18 -14.82 -23.78 24.12
CA PHE A 18 -14.05 -23.99 22.91
C PHE A 18 -13.41 -25.39 22.78
N ASP A 19 -13.27 -26.14 23.87
CA ASP A 19 -12.73 -27.51 23.83
C ASP A 19 -13.75 -28.52 23.25
N TYR A 20 -15.00 -28.12 23.09
CA TYR A 20 -16.08 -28.93 22.50
C TYR A 20 -16.42 -28.56 21.05
N LEU A 21 -15.82 -27.50 20.52
CA LEU A 21 -16.06 -27.05 19.15
C LEU A 21 -15.01 -27.64 18.19
N PRO A 22 -15.40 -28.09 16.99
CA PRO A 22 -14.45 -28.43 15.94
C PRO A 22 -13.54 -27.25 15.59
N GLU A 23 -12.28 -27.53 15.22
CA GLU A 23 -11.29 -26.49 14.90
C GLU A 23 -11.79 -25.55 13.78
N GLU A 24 -12.51 -26.09 12.80
CA GLU A 24 -13.08 -25.34 11.67
C GLU A 24 -14.08 -24.28 12.14
N ILE A 25 -14.91 -24.60 13.14
CA ILE A 25 -15.88 -23.67 13.72
C ILE A 25 -15.16 -22.59 14.50
N ILE A 26 -14.09 -22.94 15.23
CA ILE A 26 -13.24 -21.97 15.93
C ILE A 26 -12.60 -21.00 14.93
N ILE A 27 -12.04 -21.52 13.83
CA ILE A 27 -11.48 -20.69 12.76
C ILE A 27 -12.54 -19.74 12.20
N GLU A 28 -13.75 -20.23 11.95
CA GLU A 28 -14.84 -19.41 11.42
C GLU A 28 -15.23 -18.29 12.39
N ILE A 29 -15.37 -18.61 13.68
CA ILE A 29 -15.66 -17.64 14.74
C ILE A 29 -14.55 -16.59 14.79
N LEU A 30 -13.29 -17.00 14.90
CA LEU A 30 -12.15 -16.08 15.00
C LEU A 30 -12.03 -15.18 13.76
N CYS A 31 -12.30 -15.70 12.56
CA CYS A 31 -12.30 -14.92 11.33
C CYS A 31 -13.37 -13.82 11.27
N LYS A 32 -14.43 -13.91 12.07
CA LYS A 32 -15.49 -12.88 12.15
C LYS A 32 -15.17 -11.78 13.18
N LEU A 33 -14.11 -11.96 13.97
CA LEU A 33 -13.76 -11.01 15.02
C LEU A 33 -12.86 -9.88 14.49
N PRO A 34 -12.91 -8.68 15.10
CA PRO A 34 -11.94 -7.63 14.79
C PRO A 34 -10.50 -8.10 15.04
N ILE A 35 -9.56 -7.69 14.19
CA ILE A 35 -8.14 -8.07 14.30
C ILE A 35 -7.56 -7.82 15.70
N LYS A 36 -7.89 -6.69 16.33
CA LYS A 36 -7.44 -6.38 17.70
C LYS A 36 -7.89 -7.45 18.70
N SER A 37 -9.10 -7.97 18.54
CA SER A 37 -9.63 -9.05 19.38
C SER A 37 -8.89 -10.35 19.10
N ILE A 38 -8.67 -10.70 17.83
CA ILE A 38 -7.91 -11.90 17.44
C ILE A 38 -6.51 -11.86 18.06
N VAL A 39 -5.78 -10.75 17.91
CA VAL A 39 -4.44 -10.59 18.50
C VAL A 39 -4.48 -10.77 20.02
N ARG A 40 -5.51 -10.26 20.72
CA ARG A 40 -5.68 -10.48 22.16
C ARG A 40 -5.95 -11.95 22.51
N PHE A 41 -6.73 -12.68 21.70
CA PHE A 41 -6.97 -14.11 21.90
C PHE A 41 -5.69 -14.95 21.81
N SER A 42 -4.70 -14.50 21.03
CA SER A 42 -3.39 -15.17 20.98
C SER A 42 -2.66 -15.18 22.33
N SER A 43 -3.01 -14.26 23.24
CA SER A 43 -2.46 -14.22 24.60
C SER A 43 -3.29 -14.99 25.63
N ALA A 44 -4.49 -15.46 25.26
CA ALA A 44 -5.41 -16.12 26.19
C ALA A 44 -5.06 -17.59 26.44
N CYS A 45 -4.70 -18.34 25.40
CA CYS A 45 -4.27 -19.73 25.54
C CYS A 45 -3.32 -20.18 24.40
N LYS A 46 -2.56 -21.25 24.65
CA LYS A 46 -1.60 -21.81 23.66
C LYS A 46 -2.31 -22.27 22.38
N SER A 47 -3.49 -22.86 22.48
CA SER A 47 -4.24 -23.34 21.31
C SER A 47 -4.59 -22.19 20.36
N PHE A 48 -5.14 -21.08 20.88
CA PHE A 48 -5.40 -19.88 20.08
C PHE A 48 -4.12 -19.25 19.56
N TYR A 49 -3.06 -19.20 20.37
CA TYR A 49 -1.76 -18.70 19.92
C TYR A 49 -1.25 -19.45 18.67
N PHE A 50 -1.26 -20.79 18.71
CA PHE A 50 -0.81 -21.62 17.58
C PHE A 50 -1.76 -21.54 16.40
N LEU A 51 -3.07 -21.52 16.63
CA LEU A 51 -4.08 -21.41 15.58
C LEU A 51 -3.96 -20.08 14.83
N ILE A 52 -3.86 -18.96 15.55
CA ILE A 52 -3.81 -17.62 14.96
C ILE A 52 -2.50 -17.38 14.20
N LYS A 53 -1.40 -17.96 14.67
CA LYS A 53 -0.10 -17.89 13.98
C LYS A 53 0.03 -18.90 12.82
N ASN A 54 -0.93 -19.80 12.66
CA ASN A 54 -0.92 -20.77 11.57
C ASN A 54 -1.05 -20.04 10.22
N PRO A 55 -0.14 -20.28 9.25
CA PRO A 55 -0.22 -19.68 7.91
C PRO A 55 -1.58 -19.90 7.21
N ASN A 56 -2.21 -21.06 7.41
CA ASN A 56 -3.51 -21.37 6.82
C ASN A 56 -4.62 -20.50 7.42
N PHE A 57 -4.58 -20.25 8.74
CA PHE A 57 -5.52 -19.33 9.39
C PHE A 57 -5.35 -17.91 8.86
N ILE A 58 -4.11 -17.43 8.77
CA ILE A 58 -3.79 -16.09 8.25
C ILE A 58 -4.27 -15.96 6.79
N ALA A 59 -4.00 -16.95 5.95
CA ALA A 59 -4.44 -16.98 4.56
C ALA A 59 -5.97 -16.99 4.44
N THR A 60 -6.65 -17.78 5.28
CA THR A 60 -8.12 -17.86 5.32
C THR A 60 -8.73 -16.54 5.76
N HIS A 61 -8.19 -15.93 6.82
CA HIS A 61 -8.62 -14.62 7.30
C HIS A 61 -8.43 -13.55 6.22
N LEU A 62 -7.25 -13.49 5.61
CA LEU A 62 -6.97 -12.53 4.53
C LEU A 62 -7.90 -12.73 3.33
N THR A 63 -8.14 -13.98 2.92
CA THR A 63 -9.06 -14.30 1.81
C THR A 63 -10.48 -13.81 2.12
N LYS A 64 -10.97 -14.03 3.34
CA LYS A 64 -12.27 -13.50 3.77
C LYS A 64 -12.32 -11.97 3.71
N THR A 65 -11.27 -11.29 4.17
CA THR A 65 -11.18 -9.82 4.08
C THR A 65 -11.11 -9.33 2.63
N LEU A 66 -10.46 -10.07 1.73
CA LEU A 66 -10.41 -9.73 0.30
C LEU A 66 -11.78 -9.88 -0.35
N LEU A 67 -12.52 -10.95 -0.04
CA LEU A 67 -13.86 -11.22 -0.56
C LEU A 67 -14.93 -10.25 -0.04
N ALA A 68 -14.80 -9.75 1.19
CA ALA A 68 -15.74 -8.79 1.77
C ALA A 68 -15.70 -7.40 1.11
N GLY A 69 -14.62 -7.10 0.35
CA GLY A 69 -14.44 -5.82 -0.32
C GLY A 69 -14.16 -4.64 0.64
N PRO A 70 -13.81 -3.47 0.11
CA PRO A 70 -13.57 -2.27 0.92
C PRO A 70 -14.84 -1.75 1.60
N GLU A 71 -16.04 -2.02 1.04
CA GLU A 71 -17.32 -1.58 1.59
C GLU A 71 -17.65 -2.18 2.98
N SER A 72 -17.16 -3.38 3.26
CA SER A 72 -17.40 -4.04 4.55
C SER A 72 -16.59 -3.43 5.70
N ASP A 73 -15.43 -2.83 5.42
CA ASP A 73 -14.53 -2.25 6.42
C ASP A 73 -13.67 -1.14 5.78
N PRO A 74 -14.28 0.03 5.51
CA PRO A 74 -13.70 1.02 4.62
C PRO A 74 -12.66 1.87 5.36
N LEU A 75 -11.42 1.36 5.42
CA LEU A 75 -10.31 2.00 6.12
C LEU A 75 -9.33 2.64 5.13
N LEU A 76 -9.07 3.92 5.30
CA LEU A 76 -8.05 4.67 4.56
C LEU A 76 -6.79 4.81 5.41
N LEU A 77 -5.63 4.52 4.84
CA LEU A 77 -4.34 4.92 5.38
C LEU A 77 -3.97 6.27 4.81
N VAL A 78 -3.82 7.26 5.69
CA VAL A 78 -3.54 8.65 5.34
C VAL A 78 -2.20 9.04 5.96
N ARG A 79 -1.31 9.62 5.16
CA ARG A 79 -0.18 10.37 5.68
C ARG A 79 -0.64 11.80 5.96
N ARG A 80 -0.48 12.21 7.21
CA ARG A 80 -0.96 13.50 7.69
C ARG A 80 0.06 14.17 8.58
N GLU A 81 0.03 15.50 8.58
CA GLU A 81 0.70 16.31 9.58
C GLU A 81 -0.10 16.26 10.90
N VAL A 82 0.62 16.16 12.02
CA VAL A 82 0.06 16.29 13.38
C VAL A 82 0.53 17.58 14.05
N GLU A 83 -0.04 17.91 15.20
CA GLU A 83 0.40 19.08 15.99
C GLU A 83 1.91 18.99 16.27
N GLY A 84 2.64 20.07 15.94
CA GLY A 84 4.11 20.11 16.01
C GLY A 84 4.83 19.97 14.66
N GLY A 85 4.09 19.76 13.55
CA GLY A 85 4.67 19.71 12.20
C GLY A 85 5.30 18.37 11.82
N GLU A 86 5.05 17.32 12.63
CA GLU A 86 5.54 15.97 12.35
C GLU A 86 4.60 15.22 11.41
N ASP A 87 5.17 14.50 10.44
CA ASP A 87 4.42 13.59 9.58
C ASP A 87 4.17 12.26 10.27
N ARG A 88 2.92 11.81 10.25
CA ARG A 88 2.48 10.52 10.79
C ARG A 88 1.59 9.80 9.80
N LEU A 89 1.38 8.52 10.05
CA LEU A 89 0.36 7.72 9.38
C LEU A 89 -0.82 7.53 10.33
N ALA A 90 -2.03 7.72 9.81
CA ALA A 90 -3.26 7.49 10.54
C ALA A 90 -4.23 6.67 9.70
N PHE A 91 -5.00 5.82 10.38
CA PHE A 91 -6.16 5.18 9.80
C PHE A 91 -7.39 6.05 9.97
N HIS A 92 -8.13 6.29 8.90
CA HIS A 92 -9.42 6.96 8.90
C HIS A 92 -10.50 6.00 8.39
N VAL A 93 -11.65 5.96 9.06
CA VAL A 93 -12.83 5.28 8.50
C VAL A 93 -13.38 6.18 7.40
N ASP A 94 -13.58 5.63 6.21
CA ASP A 94 -14.24 6.32 5.11
C ASP A 94 -15.76 6.32 5.31
N ASN A 95 -16.18 7.06 6.33
CA ASN A 95 -17.56 7.41 6.64
C ASN A 95 -17.77 8.92 6.48
N HIS A 96 -19.00 9.41 6.55
CA HIS A 96 -19.28 10.85 6.38
C HIS A 96 -18.38 11.78 7.23
N GLU A 97 -18.00 11.34 8.43
CA GLU A 97 -17.15 12.12 9.37
C GLU A 97 -15.64 12.06 9.07
N PHE A 98 -15.19 11.17 8.18
CA PHE A 98 -13.76 10.88 7.96
C PHE A 98 -13.03 10.59 9.28
N LYS A 99 -13.68 9.82 10.15
CA LYS A 99 -13.27 9.64 11.54
C LYS A 99 -11.91 8.98 11.66
N GLU A 100 -11.00 9.59 12.41
CA GLU A 100 -9.73 8.95 12.77
C GLU A 100 -10.00 7.70 13.62
N TYR A 101 -9.56 6.55 13.11
CA TYR A 101 -9.65 5.26 13.76
C TYR A 101 -8.45 4.99 14.67
N MET A 102 -7.26 5.35 14.21
CA MET A 102 -6.00 5.11 14.92
C MET A 102 -4.86 5.94 14.33
N LEU A 103 -4.20 6.75 15.15
CA LEU A 103 -2.87 7.27 14.85
C LEU A 103 -1.81 6.18 15.03
N LEU A 104 -0.92 6.03 14.05
CA LEU A 104 0.07 4.96 14.05
C LEU A 104 1.42 5.41 14.61
N ASN A 105 2.08 4.47 15.29
CA ASN A 105 3.47 4.60 15.70
C ASN A 105 4.33 4.01 14.59
N LEU A 106 5.14 4.84 13.95
CA LEU A 106 6.02 4.40 12.88
C LEU A 106 6.99 3.33 13.39
N PRO A 107 7.34 2.33 12.57
CA PRO A 107 8.20 1.22 12.99
C PRO A 107 9.69 1.58 13.08
N PHE A 108 10.03 2.88 13.05
CA PHE A 108 11.39 3.40 13.09
C PHE A 108 11.39 4.80 13.74
N GLN A 109 12.52 5.13 14.36
CA GLN A 109 12.86 6.50 14.72
C GLN A 109 13.72 7.04 13.58
N SER A 110 13.10 7.78 12.66
CA SER A 110 13.88 8.38 11.59
C SER A 110 14.69 9.55 12.13
N SER A 111 15.93 9.67 11.67
CA SER A 111 16.75 10.87 11.90
C SER A 111 16.22 12.08 11.11
N THR A 112 15.34 11.86 10.14
CA THR A 112 14.67 12.88 9.32
C THR A 112 13.15 12.71 9.39
N PRO A 113 12.35 13.79 9.31
CA PRO A 113 10.89 13.66 9.29
C PRO A 113 10.36 13.03 7.98
N TRP A 114 11.24 12.72 7.01
CA TRP A 114 10.87 12.33 5.67
C TRP A 114 10.89 10.82 5.48
N PHE A 115 9.70 10.28 5.22
CA PHE A 115 9.50 8.94 4.70
C PHE A 115 8.51 9.02 3.54
N HIS A 116 8.32 7.92 2.82
CA HIS A 116 7.38 7.79 1.73
C HIS A 116 6.68 6.43 1.83
N VAL A 117 5.50 6.33 1.21
CA VAL A 117 4.73 5.08 1.15
C VAL A 117 4.77 4.55 -0.28
N ALA A 118 5.53 3.48 -0.51
CA ALA A 118 5.60 2.83 -1.82
C ALA A 118 4.27 2.17 -2.22
N GLY A 119 3.44 1.83 -1.24
CA GLY A 119 2.09 1.32 -1.42
C GLY A 119 1.60 0.50 -0.23
N THR A 120 0.32 0.12 -0.28
CA THR A 120 -0.29 -0.87 0.61
C THR A 120 -0.65 -2.11 -0.19
N CYS A 121 -0.51 -3.29 0.41
CA CYS A 121 -0.93 -4.54 -0.24
C CYS A 121 -1.27 -5.59 0.82
N ASN A 122 -2.47 -6.16 0.76
CA ASN A 122 -2.92 -7.28 1.60
C ASN A 122 -2.59 -7.13 3.10
N GLY A 123 -2.73 -5.90 3.61
CA GLY A 123 -2.48 -5.51 5.00
C GLY A 123 -1.03 -5.34 5.42
N LEU A 124 -0.13 -5.21 4.45
CA LEU A 124 1.20 -4.66 4.65
C LEU A 124 1.29 -3.26 4.04
N VAL A 125 2.13 -2.43 4.64
CA VAL A 125 2.55 -1.12 4.15
C VAL A 125 4.03 -1.20 3.84
N CYS A 126 4.45 -0.73 2.67
CA CYS A 126 5.87 -0.59 2.33
C CYS A 126 6.27 0.87 2.48
N LEU A 127 7.14 1.14 3.44
CA LEU A 127 7.70 2.46 3.74
C LEU A 127 9.12 2.53 3.19
N TRP A 128 9.54 3.72 2.80
CA TRP A 128 10.93 3.99 2.46
C TRP A 128 11.34 5.42 2.82
N ASP A 129 12.64 5.69 2.93
CA ASP A 129 13.18 7.02 3.26
C ASP A 129 14.28 7.47 2.27
N ASP A 130 14.74 8.70 2.44
CA ASP A 130 15.81 9.29 1.63
C ASP A 130 17.20 8.67 1.88
N PHE A 131 17.31 7.64 2.72
CA PHE A 131 18.52 6.84 2.94
C PHE A 131 18.43 5.46 2.27
N ASP A 132 17.40 5.26 1.45
CA ASP A 132 17.02 4.01 0.79
C ASP A 132 16.74 2.89 1.80
N THR A 133 16.38 3.24 3.03
CA THR A 133 15.87 2.28 4.01
C THR A 133 14.48 1.90 3.56
N ILE A 134 14.19 0.59 3.47
CA ILE A 134 12.89 0.08 3.05
C ILE A 134 12.36 -0.79 4.18
N ILE A 135 11.10 -0.57 4.57
CA ILE A 135 10.46 -1.26 5.69
C ILE A 135 9.12 -1.80 5.24
N LEU A 136 8.96 -3.11 5.35
CA LEU A 136 7.64 -3.74 5.26
C LEU A 136 7.03 -3.76 6.65
N TRP A 137 5.78 -3.38 6.78
CA TRP A 137 5.15 -3.17 8.07
C TRP A 137 3.69 -3.59 8.07
N ASN A 138 3.32 -4.39 9.07
CA ASN A 138 1.92 -4.60 9.44
C ASN A 138 1.59 -3.72 10.66
N PRO A 139 0.93 -2.56 10.47
CA PRO A 139 0.59 -1.65 11.57
C PRO A 139 -0.35 -2.24 12.62
N LEU A 140 -1.24 -3.16 12.25
CA LEU A 140 -2.26 -3.66 13.17
C LEU A 140 -1.72 -4.67 14.19
N ILE A 141 -0.64 -5.36 13.85
CA ILE A 141 0.06 -6.30 14.75
C ILE A 141 1.43 -5.77 15.19
N GLN A 142 1.80 -4.54 14.77
CA GLN A 142 3.05 -3.86 15.09
C GLN A 142 4.30 -4.69 14.78
N LYS A 143 4.28 -5.38 13.63
CA LYS A 143 5.43 -6.14 13.12
C LYS A 143 6.01 -5.44 11.91
N SER A 144 7.31 -5.23 11.92
CA SER A 144 8.05 -4.62 10.82
C SER A 144 9.25 -5.48 10.43
N LEU A 145 9.71 -5.26 9.20
CA LEU A 145 10.88 -5.89 8.65
C LEU A 145 11.65 -4.90 7.78
N PHE A 146 12.92 -4.69 8.13
CA PHE A 146 13.85 -3.96 7.30
C PHE A 146 14.25 -4.83 6.11
N VAL A 147 14.01 -4.31 4.91
CA VAL A 147 14.44 -4.95 3.67
C VAL A 147 15.93 -4.65 3.50
N PRO A 148 16.77 -5.68 3.23
CA PRO A 148 18.20 -5.47 3.01
C PRO A 148 18.42 -4.52 1.84
N LYS A 149 19.46 -3.68 1.89
CA LYS A 149 19.76 -2.76 0.79
C LYS A 149 20.09 -3.55 -0.49
N PRO A 150 19.61 -3.12 -1.66
CA PRO A 150 19.99 -3.73 -2.93
C PRO A 150 21.51 -3.57 -3.14
N ARG A 151 22.16 -4.56 -3.76
CA ARG A 151 23.57 -4.47 -4.12
C ARG A 151 23.72 -3.42 -5.22
N MET A 152 24.21 -2.23 -4.87
CA MET A 152 24.47 -1.17 -5.85
C MET A 152 25.74 -1.47 -6.64
N VAL A 153 25.68 -1.35 -7.96
CA VAL A 153 26.85 -1.53 -8.85
C VAL A 153 27.64 -0.22 -9.00
N SER A 154 27.06 0.94 -8.67
CA SER A 154 27.72 2.22 -8.83
C SER A 154 27.04 3.34 -8.04
N GLN A 155 27.74 3.88 -7.04
CA GLN A 155 27.87 5.31 -6.68
C GLN A 155 27.94 5.61 -5.16
N PRO A 156 28.63 6.72 -4.78
CA PRO A 156 29.02 7.01 -3.40
C PRO A 156 27.84 7.47 -2.56
N HIS A 157 27.65 6.79 -1.44
CA HIS A 157 26.70 7.16 -0.40
C HIS A 157 27.17 8.46 0.26
N GLN A 158 26.55 9.61 -0.04
CA GLN A 158 26.76 10.82 0.77
C GLN A 158 25.72 11.93 0.63
N VAL A 159 24.75 11.85 -0.29
CA VAL A 159 23.73 12.90 -0.45
C VAL A 159 22.37 12.41 0.04
N CYS A 160 22.02 12.82 1.25
CA CYS A 160 20.80 12.42 1.95
C CYS A 160 19.53 13.11 1.43
N PHE A 161 19.65 14.17 0.62
CA PHE A 161 18.48 14.89 0.10
C PHE A 161 18.16 14.40 -1.32
N MET A 162 16.96 13.85 -1.52
CA MET A 162 16.51 13.34 -2.83
C MET A 162 16.68 14.36 -3.95
N ALA A 163 16.38 15.64 -3.69
CA ALA A 163 16.46 16.72 -4.68
C ALA A 163 17.89 16.98 -5.23
N LEU A 164 18.92 16.53 -4.50
CA LEU A 164 20.32 16.72 -4.88
C LEU A 164 20.94 15.47 -5.51
N ARG A 165 20.18 14.37 -5.64
CA ARG A 165 20.67 13.12 -6.21
C ARG A 165 20.75 13.22 -7.73
N PRO A 166 21.80 12.67 -8.37
CA PRO A 166 21.90 12.62 -9.83
C PRO A 166 20.99 11.52 -10.45
N PHE A 167 20.00 11.03 -9.71
CA PHE A 167 19.06 9.99 -10.12
C PHE A 167 17.73 10.16 -9.39
N ARG A 168 16.63 9.67 -10.00
CA ARG A 168 15.34 9.49 -9.33
C ARG A 168 15.18 8.06 -8.87
N LEU A 169 14.48 7.91 -7.75
CA LEU A 169 14.18 6.62 -7.13
C LEU A 169 12.67 6.51 -6.96
N CYS A 170 12.10 5.44 -7.49
CA CYS A 170 10.68 5.11 -7.32
C CYS A 170 10.55 3.71 -6.73
N PHE A 171 9.62 3.54 -5.80
CA PHE A 171 9.29 2.25 -5.22
C PHE A 171 7.81 1.93 -5.41
N GLY A 172 7.54 0.68 -5.77
CA GLY A 172 6.19 0.14 -5.77
C GLY A 172 6.11 -1.11 -4.92
N PHE A 173 4.92 -1.38 -4.39
CA PHE A 173 4.68 -2.53 -3.53
C PHE A 173 3.49 -3.33 -4.05
N GLY A 174 3.67 -4.64 -4.20
CA GLY A 174 2.65 -5.51 -4.76
C GLY A 174 2.80 -6.96 -4.31
N PHE A 175 1.97 -7.83 -4.89
CA PHE A 175 1.87 -9.22 -4.49
C PHE A 175 1.82 -10.16 -5.70
N ASP A 176 2.73 -11.12 -5.71
CA ASP A 176 2.74 -12.25 -6.65
C ASP A 176 1.79 -13.32 -6.12
N HIS A 177 0.57 -13.34 -6.64
CA HIS A 177 -0.47 -14.26 -6.17
C HIS A 177 -0.18 -15.73 -6.49
N PHE A 178 0.62 -16.02 -7.52
CA PHE A 178 1.01 -17.40 -7.85
C PHE A 178 2.03 -17.95 -6.87
N ARG A 179 2.95 -17.10 -6.40
CA ARG A 179 4.00 -17.49 -5.45
C ARG A 179 3.68 -17.14 -4.00
N ASN A 180 2.51 -16.55 -3.75
CA ASN A 180 2.08 -16.05 -2.45
C ASN A 180 3.18 -15.20 -1.79
N ASP A 181 3.69 -14.23 -2.55
CA ASP A 181 4.91 -13.51 -2.19
C ASP A 181 4.76 -12.01 -2.40
N TYR A 182 5.08 -11.26 -1.36
CA TYR A 182 5.14 -9.80 -1.44
C TYR A 182 6.40 -9.37 -2.16
N LYS A 183 6.23 -8.40 -3.06
CA LYS A 183 7.30 -7.86 -3.89
C LYS A 183 7.45 -6.36 -3.68
N VAL A 184 8.69 -5.91 -3.60
CA VAL A 184 9.03 -4.48 -3.69
C VAL A 184 9.73 -4.25 -5.02
N LEU A 185 9.14 -3.42 -5.87
CA LEU A 185 9.76 -2.96 -7.10
C LEU A 185 10.57 -1.70 -6.77
N ARG A 186 11.82 -1.66 -7.24
CA ARG A 186 12.68 -0.49 -7.19
C ARG A 186 13.03 -0.09 -8.61
N ILE A 187 12.86 1.19 -8.93
CA ILE A 187 13.24 1.77 -10.22
C ILE A 187 14.20 2.92 -9.95
N VAL A 188 15.38 2.86 -10.56
CA VAL A 188 16.38 3.93 -10.54
C VAL A 188 16.48 4.51 -11.94
N GLN A 189 16.25 5.81 -12.05
CA GLN A 189 16.44 6.53 -13.31
C GLN A 189 17.60 7.51 -13.17
N ASN A 190 18.67 7.28 -13.93
CA ASN A 190 19.90 8.08 -13.84
C ASN A 190 19.82 9.35 -14.70
N PHE A 191 20.15 10.50 -14.12
CA PHE A 191 20.25 11.80 -14.80
C PHE A 191 21.70 12.34 -14.85
N GLY A 192 22.63 11.70 -14.13
CA GLY A 192 24.06 12.02 -14.12
C GLY A 192 24.82 11.60 -15.39
N ASP A 193 26.15 11.45 -15.24
CA ASP A 193 27.19 11.30 -16.28
C ASP A 193 26.75 10.80 -17.68
N HIS A 194 27.38 11.41 -18.69
CA HIS A 194 27.13 11.22 -20.13
C HIS A 194 27.05 9.75 -20.64
N HIS A 195 27.57 8.77 -19.89
CA HIS A 195 27.49 7.34 -20.24
C HIS A 195 26.25 6.61 -19.69
N LEU A 196 25.64 7.11 -18.61
CA LEU A 196 24.48 6.49 -17.93
C LEU A 196 23.21 7.36 -18.01
N GLN A 197 23.31 8.54 -18.62
CA GLN A 197 22.23 9.50 -18.74
C GLN A 197 21.00 8.86 -19.42
N GLY A 198 19.89 8.79 -18.69
CA GLY A 198 18.63 8.20 -19.16
C GLY A 198 18.56 6.67 -19.02
N SER A 199 19.54 6.01 -18.41
CA SER A 199 19.45 4.58 -18.08
C SER A 199 18.44 4.36 -16.94
N ILE A 200 17.71 3.25 -17.03
CA ILE A 200 16.78 2.79 -16.01
C ILE A 200 17.25 1.42 -15.51
N GLU A 201 17.49 1.33 -14.21
CA GLU A 201 17.72 0.06 -13.52
C GLU A 201 16.45 -0.33 -12.76
N VAL A 202 16.12 -1.61 -12.80
CA VAL A 202 14.93 -2.13 -12.13
C VAL A 202 15.32 -3.34 -11.29
N ASP A 203 15.04 -3.29 -10.00
CA ASP A 203 15.21 -4.42 -9.09
C ASP A 203 13.87 -4.83 -8.50
N ILE A 204 13.73 -6.13 -8.22
CA ILE A 204 12.58 -6.64 -7.49
C ILE A 204 13.02 -7.44 -6.27
N PHE A 205 12.56 -7.04 -5.09
CA PHE A 205 12.72 -7.80 -3.85
C PHE A 205 11.63 -8.85 -3.75
N SER A 206 11.99 -10.02 -3.21
CA SER A 206 11.05 -11.07 -2.81
C SER A 206 11.09 -11.22 -1.29
N LEU A 207 9.94 -11.11 -0.64
CA LEU A 207 9.84 -11.31 0.80
C LEU A 207 10.17 -12.76 1.18
N ASN A 208 9.64 -13.73 0.44
CA ASN A 208 9.88 -15.15 0.68
C ASN A 208 11.36 -15.53 0.45
N ALA A 209 12.01 -14.99 -0.59
CA ALA A 209 13.41 -15.29 -0.88
C ALA A 209 14.41 -14.36 -0.16
N ARG A 210 13.93 -13.33 0.56
CA ARG A 210 14.76 -12.36 1.30
C ARG A 210 15.87 -11.72 0.47
N SER A 211 15.65 -11.54 -0.82
CA SER A 211 16.69 -11.13 -1.75
C SER A 211 16.15 -10.27 -2.88
N TRP A 212 17.02 -9.40 -3.38
CA TRP A 212 16.81 -8.61 -4.58
C TRP A 212 17.23 -9.40 -5.81
N LYS A 213 16.48 -9.21 -6.89
CA LYS A 213 16.85 -9.65 -8.23
C LYS A 213 16.85 -8.45 -9.16
N LEU A 214 18.02 -8.16 -9.74
CA LEU A 214 18.14 -7.20 -10.83
C LEU A 214 17.41 -7.73 -12.07
N LEU A 215 16.52 -6.93 -12.61
CA LEU A 215 15.86 -7.16 -13.89
C LEU A 215 16.70 -6.44 -14.94
N LYS A 216 17.36 -7.21 -15.81
CA LYS A 216 18.30 -6.67 -16.80
C LYS A 216 17.63 -5.56 -17.64
N PRO A 217 18.35 -4.49 -18.02
CA PRO A 217 17.82 -3.18 -18.42
C PRO A 217 17.06 -3.11 -19.76
N ALA A 218 16.63 -4.24 -20.33
CA ALA A 218 15.99 -4.29 -21.64
C ALA A 218 14.52 -3.83 -21.64
N ILE A 219 13.93 -3.48 -20.50
CA ILE A 219 12.46 -3.49 -20.40
C ILE A 219 11.81 -2.17 -20.85
N LEU A 220 12.55 -1.05 -20.95
CA LEU A 220 11.98 0.26 -21.35
C LEU A 220 12.95 1.17 -22.14
N PRO A 221 13.44 0.79 -23.35
CA PRO A 221 14.31 1.68 -24.13
C PRO A 221 13.62 3.02 -24.43
N GLY A 222 14.28 4.11 -24.08
CA GLY A 222 13.83 5.49 -24.39
C GLY A 222 12.63 6.00 -23.59
N VAL A 223 12.11 5.25 -22.62
CA VAL A 223 11.07 5.75 -21.70
C VAL A 223 11.74 6.39 -20.48
N ARG A 224 11.18 7.49 -20.01
CA ARG A 224 11.53 8.15 -18.75
C ARG A 224 10.39 7.96 -17.77
N ILE A 225 10.69 7.74 -16.49
CA ILE A 225 9.67 7.69 -15.45
C ILE A 225 9.35 9.12 -15.01
N ILE A 226 8.05 9.43 -14.94
CA ILE A 226 7.57 10.67 -14.35
C ILE A 226 7.62 10.50 -12.83
N GLU A 227 8.14 11.49 -12.13
CA GLU A 227 8.40 11.41 -10.70
C GLU A 227 7.12 11.06 -9.92
N CYS A 228 7.23 10.05 -9.05
CA CYS A 228 6.13 9.57 -8.21
C CYS A 228 6.70 8.90 -6.95
N TYR A 229 6.15 9.29 -5.79
CA TYR A 229 6.57 8.75 -4.48
C TYR A 229 5.87 7.43 -4.13
N SER A 230 4.77 7.12 -4.82
CA SER A 230 3.97 5.91 -4.64
C SER A 230 3.54 5.35 -6.00
N LEU A 231 3.58 4.03 -6.17
CA LEU A 231 3.15 3.36 -7.39
C LEU A 231 1.89 2.55 -7.14
N ALA A 232 0.95 2.62 -8.09
CA ALA A 232 -0.38 2.03 -7.95
C ALA A 232 -0.36 0.53 -8.23
N PHE A 233 -0.55 -0.30 -7.20
CA PHE A 233 -0.73 -1.75 -7.38
C PHE A 233 -2.18 -2.08 -7.67
N VAL A 234 -2.44 -2.52 -8.90
CA VAL A 234 -3.79 -2.85 -9.40
C VAL A 234 -3.70 -4.10 -10.27
N ASN A 235 -4.59 -5.05 -10.05
CA ASN A 235 -4.76 -6.24 -10.88
C ASN A 235 -3.44 -6.97 -11.22
N GLY A 236 -2.63 -7.23 -10.18
CA GLY A 236 -1.37 -7.97 -10.27
C GLY A 236 -0.18 -7.17 -10.83
N SER A 237 -0.36 -5.90 -11.18
CA SER A 237 0.71 -5.04 -11.71
C SER A 237 0.91 -3.76 -10.90
N ILE A 238 2.15 -3.29 -10.85
CA ILE A 238 2.54 -2.01 -10.23
C ILE A 238 2.62 -0.95 -11.34
N HIS A 239 1.88 0.14 -11.19
CA HIS A 239 1.75 1.15 -12.25
C HIS A 239 2.41 2.47 -11.89
N CYS A 240 3.04 3.08 -12.88
CA CYS A 240 3.57 4.44 -12.81
C CYS A 240 3.31 5.20 -14.11
N LEU A 241 3.57 6.51 -14.11
CA LEU A 241 3.52 7.33 -15.32
C LEU A 241 4.90 7.35 -15.99
N GLY A 242 4.91 7.25 -17.31
CA GLY A 242 6.11 7.30 -18.13
C GLY A 242 5.97 8.29 -19.29
N PHE A 243 7.11 8.67 -19.85
CA PHE A 243 7.19 9.56 -21.00
C PHE A 243 8.23 9.06 -22.01
N ARG A 244 7.84 9.01 -23.29
CA ARG A 244 8.77 8.78 -24.41
C ARG A 244 8.67 9.92 -25.41
N THR A 245 7.64 9.88 -26.25
CA THR A 245 7.20 10.99 -27.13
C THR A 245 5.90 11.63 -26.63
N ARG A 246 5.16 10.88 -25.81
CA ARG A 246 3.91 11.23 -25.17
C ARG A 246 3.82 10.54 -23.81
N ASN A 247 2.94 11.00 -22.94
CA ASN A 247 2.71 10.36 -21.65
C ASN A 247 2.02 8.99 -21.87
N VAL A 248 2.45 8.00 -21.09
CA VAL A 248 1.91 6.65 -21.06
C VAL A 248 1.78 6.17 -19.61
N VAL A 249 0.93 5.18 -19.37
CA VAL A 249 0.98 4.41 -18.12
C VAL A 249 1.88 3.21 -18.34
N LEU A 250 2.82 2.98 -17.44
CA LEU A 250 3.63 1.77 -17.39
C LEU A 250 3.04 0.84 -16.34
N GLY A 251 2.76 -0.40 -16.70
CA GLY A 251 2.38 -1.45 -15.77
C GLY A 251 3.47 -2.50 -15.67
N PHE A 252 4.04 -2.70 -14.49
CA PHE A 252 4.97 -3.79 -14.22
C PHE A 252 4.20 -5.01 -13.70
N ASP A 253 4.13 -6.07 -14.50
CA ASP A 253 3.55 -7.35 -14.10
C ASP A 253 4.46 -8.02 -13.07
N VAL A 254 3.96 -8.18 -11.84
CA VAL A 254 4.74 -8.70 -10.72
C VAL A 254 5.09 -10.19 -10.88
N VAL A 255 4.24 -10.95 -11.58
CA VAL A 255 4.38 -12.40 -11.80
C VAL A 255 5.38 -12.67 -12.91
N ASN A 256 5.17 -12.03 -14.06
CA ASN A 256 5.94 -12.21 -15.28
C ASN A 256 7.21 -11.35 -15.31
N LYS A 257 7.28 -10.31 -14.46
CA LYS A 257 8.41 -9.40 -14.30
C LYS A 257 8.75 -8.63 -15.57
N VAL A 258 7.72 -8.17 -16.26
CA VAL A 258 7.80 -7.41 -17.51
C VAL A 258 6.98 -6.12 -17.39
N PHE A 259 7.44 -5.07 -18.07
CA PHE A 259 6.63 -3.87 -18.23
C PHE A 259 5.75 -3.98 -19.47
N ARG A 260 4.59 -3.35 -19.40
CA ARG A 260 3.73 -3.06 -20.54
C ARG A 260 3.42 -1.57 -20.55
N GLU A 261 3.39 -1.00 -21.75
CA GLU A 261 2.93 0.36 -21.99
C GLU A 261 1.42 0.33 -22.23
N ILE A 262 0.70 1.21 -21.55
CA ILE A 262 -0.72 1.43 -21.75
C ILE A 262 -0.92 2.86 -22.22
N MET A 263 -1.47 2.99 -23.42
CA MET A 263 -1.67 4.27 -24.07
C MET A 263 -2.73 5.08 -23.33
N LEU A 264 -2.50 6.39 -23.27
CA LEU A 264 -3.41 7.36 -22.69
C LEU A 264 -4.23 8.06 -23.79
N PRO A 265 -5.46 8.52 -23.48
CA PRO A 265 -6.20 9.45 -24.31
C PRO A 265 -5.37 10.70 -24.64
N ASP A 266 -5.58 11.29 -25.82
CA ASP A 266 -4.76 12.41 -26.31
C ASP A 266 -4.65 13.56 -25.31
N SER A 267 -5.75 13.92 -24.65
CA SER A 267 -5.78 15.01 -23.65
C SER A 267 -4.84 14.81 -22.46
N LEU A 268 -4.56 13.56 -22.11
CA LEU A 268 -3.62 13.15 -21.05
C LEU A 268 -2.23 12.90 -21.63
N ALA A 269 -2.16 12.23 -22.77
CA ALA A 269 -0.92 11.87 -23.42
C ALA A 269 -0.07 13.09 -23.85
N THR A 270 -0.71 14.23 -24.14
CA THR A 270 -0.02 15.49 -24.49
C THR A 270 -0.03 16.51 -23.34
N ALA A 271 -0.48 16.13 -22.14
CA ALA A 271 -0.46 17.02 -20.98
C ALA A 271 0.98 17.25 -20.48
N SER A 272 1.17 18.34 -19.73
CA SER A 272 2.39 18.54 -18.95
C SER A 272 2.58 17.37 -17.98
N GLN A 273 3.79 16.84 -17.88
CA GLN A 273 4.12 15.70 -17.01
C GLN A 273 3.87 16.03 -15.53
N ASN A 274 4.11 17.29 -15.14
CA ASN A 274 3.92 17.77 -13.78
C ASN A 274 2.43 17.94 -13.41
N ASP A 275 1.53 17.90 -14.39
CA ASP A 275 0.09 18.03 -14.17
C ASP A 275 -0.57 16.65 -14.05
N LEU A 276 0.18 15.54 -14.12
CA LEU A 276 -0.39 14.20 -14.15
C LEU A 276 -0.11 13.45 -12.86
N SER A 277 -1.16 12.86 -12.30
CA SER A 277 -1.06 11.89 -11.21
C SER A 277 -1.81 10.61 -11.53
N LEU A 278 -1.39 9.51 -10.90
CA LEU A 278 -1.93 8.17 -11.09
C LEU A 278 -2.26 7.59 -9.73
N THR A 279 -3.46 7.03 -9.58
CA THR A 279 -3.91 6.43 -8.32
C THR A 279 -4.81 5.21 -8.59
N PRO A 280 -4.83 4.21 -7.70
CA PRO A 280 -5.83 3.15 -7.75
C PRO A 280 -7.26 3.72 -7.66
N PHE A 281 -8.19 3.12 -8.39
CA PHE A 281 -9.61 3.43 -8.34
C PHE A 281 -10.41 2.17 -8.03
N LYS A 282 -11.11 2.18 -6.87
CA LYS A 282 -11.91 1.05 -6.38
C LYS A 282 -11.14 -0.29 -6.39
N ASP A 283 -9.86 -0.26 -6.03
CA ASP A 283 -8.91 -1.39 -5.94
C ASP A 283 -8.66 -2.22 -7.21
N THR A 284 -9.44 -2.01 -8.27
CA THR A 284 -9.47 -2.88 -9.45
C THR A 284 -9.10 -2.14 -10.73
N LEU A 285 -9.23 -0.81 -10.74
CA LEU A 285 -8.96 0.03 -11.89
C LEU A 285 -7.87 1.05 -11.56
N ILE A 286 -7.38 1.71 -12.61
CA ILE A 286 -6.47 2.86 -12.49
C ILE A 286 -7.20 4.14 -12.87
N ALA A 287 -6.91 5.21 -12.14
CA ALA A 287 -7.32 6.56 -12.47
C ALA A 287 -6.10 7.42 -12.79
N VAL A 288 -6.18 8.21 -13.86
CA VAL A 288 -5.20 9.24 -14.20
C VAL A 288 -5.88 10.58 -14.09
N ILE A 289 -5.31 11.44 -13.26
CA ILE A 289 -5.80 12.79 -13.03
C ILE A 289 -4.89 13.78 -13.74
N LYS A 290 -5.48 14.69 -14.50
CA LYS A 290 -4.82 15.88 -15.05
C LYS A 290 -5.19 17.09 -14.22
N LEU A 291 -4.23 17.64 -13.48
CA LEU A 291 -4.33 18.79 -12.60
C LEU A 291 -3.89 20.07 -13.32
N ALA A 292 -4.70 20.49 -14.29
CA ALA A 292 -4.51 21.76 -15.00
C ALA A 292 -5.61 22.77 -14.62
N ARG A 293 -5.86 23.79 -15.44
CA ARG A 293 -7.00 24.72 -15.25
C ARG A 293 -8.36 24.04 -15.04
N ARG A 294 -8.50 22.81 -15.54
CA ARG A 294 -9.61 21.90 -15.25
C ARG A 294 -9.00 20.59 -14.80
N HIS A 295 -9.37 20.14 -13.62
CA HIS A 295 -9.00 18.83 -13.13
C HIS A 295 -9.83 17.79 -13.88
N GLU A 296 -9.18 16.96 -14.69
CA GLU A 296 -9.86 15.87 -15.40
C GLU A 296 -9.43 14.55 -14.80
N CYS A 297 -10.39 13.78 -14.29
CA CYS A 297 -10.12 12.42 -13.86
C CYS A 297 -10.64 11.47 -14.93
N TRP A 298 -9.73 10.63 -15.41
CA TRP A 298 -10.02 9.55 -16.34
C TRP A 298 -9.85 8.23 -15.63
N ILE A 299 -10.72 7.28 -15.93
CA ILE A 299 -10.62 5.89 -15.46
C ILE A 299 -10.57 4.97 -16.66
N MET A 300 -9.82 3.89 -16.53
CA MET A 300 -9.85 2.78 -17.48
C MET A 300 -10.92 1.80 -16.98
N LYS A 301 -12.08 1.76 -17.63
CA LYS A 301 -13.22 0.95 -17.18
C LYS A 301 -12.94 -0.54 -17.25
N GLU A 302 -12.14 -0.95 -18.23
CA GLU A 302 -11.72 -2.34 -18.44
C GLU A 302 -10.20 -2.39 -18.41
N TYR A 303 -9.66 -3.02 -17.38
CA TYR A 303 -8.23 -3.00 -17.13
C TYR A 303 -7.42 -3.62 -18.29
N GLY A 304 -6.49 -2.85 -18.86
CA GLY A 304 -5.69 -3.23 -20.01
C GLY A 304 -6.27 -2.76 -21.35
N GLU A 305 -7.55 -2.42 -21.40
CA GLU A 305 -8.23 -2.03 -22.64
C GLU A 305 -8.16 -0.51 -22.84
N VAL A 306 -7.30 -0.08 -23.76
CA VAL A 306 -7.05 1.34 -24.05
C VAL A 306 -8.33 2.07 -24.48
N GLU A 307 -9.21 1.41 -25.22
CA GLU A 307 -10.46 2.01 -25.69
C GLU A 307 -11.47 2.25 -24.55
N SER A 308 -11.27 1.63 -23.38
CA SER A 308 -12.15 1.75 -22.22
C SER A 308 -11.89 3.02 -21.38
N TRP A 309 -10.87 3.81 -21.72
CA TRP A 309 -10.61 5.08 -21.05
C TRP A 309 -11.81 6.03 -21.20
N THR A 310 -12.36 6.45 -20.06
CA THR A 310 -13.47 7.41 -20.02
C THR A 310 -13.19 8.48 -19.00
N LYS A 311 -13.68 9.69 -19.28
CA LYS A 311 -13.68 10.77 -18.33
C LYS A 311 -14.73 10.48 -17.26
N LEU A 312 -14.29 10.33 -16.00
CA LEU A 312 -15.18 10.14 -14.86
C LEU A 312 -15.75 11.46 -14.38
N LEU A 313 -14.90 12.49 -14.28
CA LEU A 313 -15.27 13.79 -13.74
C LEU A 313 -14.37 14.91 -14.28
N VAL A 314 -14.97 16.10 -14.36
CA VAL A 314 -14.28 17.35 -14.69
C VAL A 314 -14.58 18.36 -13.62
N ILE A 315 -13.55 18.73 -12.87
CA ILE A 315 -13.66 19.70 -11.79
C ILE A 315 -12.99 20.98 -12.28
N ARG A 316 -13.71 22.09 -12.13
CA ARG A 316 -13.10 23.42 -12.26
C ARG A 316 -12.78 23.85 -10.84
N PRO A 317 -11.49 23.90 -10.45
CA PRO A 317 -11.13 24.38 -9.12
C PRO A 317 -11.69 25.79 -8.98
N ARG A 318 -12.69 25.97 -8.11
CA ARG A 318 -13.13 27.31 -7.68
C ARG A 318 -12.26 27.80 -6.51
N PHE A 319 -11.41 26.94 -5.98
CA PHE A 319 -10.65 27.10 -4.75
C PHE A 319 -9.25 26.51 -4.90
N ASP A 320 -8.44 26.73 -3.87
CA ASP A 320 -7.08 26.28 -3.62
C ASP A 320 -6.94 24.73 -3.52
N LEU A 321 -7.49 23.99 -4.47
CA LEU A 321 -7.36 22.53 -4.56
C LEU A 321 -6.08 22.15 -5.32
N GLY A 322 -5.28 21.29 -4.73
CA GLY A 322 -4.06 20.75 -5.31
C GLY A 322 -4.26 19.31 -5.76
N GLU A 323 -3.46 18.41 -5.20
CA GLU A 323 -3.43 17.00 -5.57
C GLU A 323 -4.70 16.25 -5.18
N VAL A 324 -5.09 15.30 -6.03
CA VAL A 324 -6.10 14.29 -5.68
C VAL A 324 -5.43 13.23 -4.81
N LEU A 325 -5.95 13.04 -3.61
CA LEU A 325 -5.43 12.05 -2.65
C LEU A 325 -6.02 10.66 -2.89
N ALA A 326 -7.35 10.56 -2.99
CA ALA A 326 -8.06 9.29 -3.18
C ALA A 326 -9.53 9.52 -3.59
N PHE A 327 -10.19 8.44 -4.01
CA PHE A 327 -11.64 8.40 -4.26
C PHE A 327 -12.33 7.67 -3.12
N ARG A 328 -13.37 8.29 -2.56
CA ARG A 328 -14.17 7.74 -1.46
C ARG A 328 -15.24 6.79 -1.98
N LEU A 329 -15.73 5.89 -1.12
CA LEU A 329 -16.78 4.93 -1.49
C LEU A 329 -18.11 5.62 -1.82
N ASN A 330 -18.40 6.73 -1.16
CA ASN A 330 -19.60 7.54 -1.41
C ASN A 330 -19.52 8.35 -2.73
N GLY A 331 -18.42 8.23 -3.50
CA GLY A 331 -18.22 8.91 -4.77
C GLY A 331 -17.59 10.30 -4.66
N GLU A 332 -17.29 10.78 -3.45
CA GLU A 332 -16.52 12.01 -3.25
C GLU A 332 -15.04 11.83 -3.58
N VAL A 333 -14.37 12.93 -3.91
CA VAL A 333 -12.94 12.96 -4.21
C VAL A 333 -12.20 13.66 -3.09
N LEU A 334 -11.18 13.03 -2.53
CA LEU A 334 -10.30 13.66 -1.54
C LEU A 334 -9.24 14.50 -2.24
N TYR A 335 -9.09 15.74 -1.78
CA TYR A 335 -8.12 16.70 -2.27
C TYR A 335 -7.25 17.20 -1.13
N GLU A 336 -5.99 17.46 -1.45
CA GLU A 336 -5.13 18.32 -0.65
C GLU A 336 -5.31 19.79 -1.07
N GLY A 337 -5.29 20.71 -0.10
CA GLY A 337 -5.26 22.15 -0.37
C GLY A 337 -3.86 22.65 -0.70
N LEU A 338 -3.70 23.40 -1.79
CA LEU A 338 -2.39 23.87 -2.29
C LEU A 338 -1.63 24.75 -1.27
N SER A 339 -2.31 25.64 -0.55
CA SER A 339 -1.67 26.62 0.34
C SER A 339 -1.61 26.21 1.82
N ASN A 340 -2.37 25.18 2.22
CA ASN A 340 -2.63 24.91 3.64
C ASN A 340 -2.60 23.42 4.01
N ALA A 341 -2.30 22.55 3.05
CA ALA A 341 -2.30 21.09 3.16
C ALA A 341 -3.60 20.49 3.72
N LYS A 342 -4.70 21.25 3.82
CA LYS A 342 -5.95 20.73 4.39
C LYS A 342 -6.52 19.65 3.47
N ILE A 343 -7.07 18.60 4.08
CA ILE A 343 -7.77 17.54 3.34
C ILE A 343 -9.23 17.94 3.18
N PHE A 344 -9.68 17.99 1.93
CA PHE A 344 -11.04 18.32 1.55
C PHE A 344 -11.73 17.13 0.88
N ALA A 345 -13.03 16.95 1.12
CA ALA A 345 -13.89 16.13 0.28
C ALA A 345 -14.62 17.01 -0.73
N TYR A 346 -14.53 16.66 -2.01
CA TYR A 346 -15.32 17.25 -3.09
C TYR A 346 -16.44 16.30 -3.51
N ASN A 347 -17.68 16.77 -3.46
CA ASN A 347 -18.83 16.03 -3.96
C ASN A 347 -19.10 16.41 -5.43
N PRO A 348 -18.96 15.48 -6.38
CA PRO A 348 -19.14 15.78 -7.80
C PRO A 348 -20.59 16.08 -8.20
N VAL A 349 -21.57 15.65 -7.40
CA VAL A 349 -23.01 15.82 -7.68
C VAL A 349 -23.46 17.24 -7.38
N ASP A 350 -23.27 17.70 -6.15
CA ASP A 350 -23.70 19.03 -5.72
C ASP A 350 -22.59 20.09 -5.79
N LYS A 351 -21.36 19.67 -6.15
CA LYS A 351 -20.16 20.51 -6.33
C LYS A 351 -19.69 21.20 -5.05
N LYS A 352 -20.05 20.67 -3.88
CA LYS A 352 -19.58 21.20 -2.59
C LYS A 352 -18.21 20.66 -2.22
N ILE A 353 -17.51 21.45 -1.41
CA ILE A 353 -16.21 21.12 -0.83
C ILE A 353 -16.32 21.25 0.67
N THR A 354 -15.90 20.20 1.39
CA THR A 354 -15.97 20.13 2.85
C THR A 354 -14.59 19.84 3.40
N PHE A 355 -14.14 20.64 4.38
CA PHE A 355 -12.91 20.36 5.11
C PHE A 355 -13.12 19.20 6.08
N LEU A 356 -12.21 18.22 6.07
CA LEU A 356 -12.35 16.97 6.86
C LEU A 356 -11.62 17.00 8.20
N GLY A 357 -11.14 18.15 8.66
CA GLY A 357 -10.49 18.26 9.98
C GLY A 357 -9.06 17.72 10.05
N ALA A 358 -8.47 17.32 8.93
CA ALA A 358 -7.10 16.80 8.85
C ALA A 358 -6.26 17.57 7.82
N ARG A 359 -4.94 17.55 7.99
CA ARG A 359 -3.96 18.10 7.04
C ARG A 359 -3.10 16.97 6.47
N SER A 360 -2.81 17.00 5.19
CA SER A 360 -1.85 16.12 4.54
C SER A 360 -0.41 16.50 4.91
N SER A 361 0.55 15.71 4.46
CA SER A 361 1.98 16.04 4.49
C SER A 361 2.32 16.99 3.34
N LEU A 362 2.92 18.15 3.65
CA LEU A 362 3.34 19.14 2.65
C LEU A 362 4.38 18.63 1.63
N TYR A 363 5.06 17.52 1.93
CA TYR A 363 6.20 17.05 1.13
C TYR A 363 5.87 15.83 0.27
N ALA A 364 5.04 14.91 0.77
CA ALA A 364 4.67 13.71 0.02
C ALA A 364 3.38 13.10 0.57
N SER A 365 2.27 13.66 0.13
CA SER A 365 0.92 13.19 0.41
C SER A 365 0.70 11.73 0.02
N PHE A 366 -0.05 11.01 0.85
CA PHE A 366 -0.45 9.64 0.57
C PHE A 366 -1.82 9.34 1.17
N CYS A 367 -2.70 8.77 0.36
CA CYS A 367 -3.97 8.23 0.80
C CYS A 367 -4.32 6.99 -0.02
N SER A 368 -4.64 5.88 0.63
CA SER A 368 -5.09 4.66 -0.04
C SER A 368 -5.94 3.83 0.89
N TYR A 369 -6.84 3.01 0.33
CA TYR A 369 -7.50 1.98 1.12
C TYR A 369 -6.48 1.00 1.70
N TYR A 370 -6.73 0.60 2.95
CA TYR A 370 -5.93 -0.36 3.68
C TYR A 370 -6.79 -1.55 4.08
N ARG A 371 -6.31 -2.74 3.73
CA ARG A 371 -6.98 -4.00 4.07
C ARG A 371 -6.43 -4.52 5.37
N LYS A 372 -7.28 -4.71 6.38
CA LYS A 372 -6.87 -5.28 7.66
C LYS A 372 -6.36 -6.72 7.46
N SER A 373 -5.21 -7.05 8.03
CA SER A 373 -4.66 -8.40 7.92
C SER A 373 -3.82 -8.81 9.12
N LEU A 374 -3.72 -10.13 9.34
CA LEU A 374 -2.86 -10.78 10.33
C LEU A 374 -1.53 -11.26 9.74
N VAL A 375 -1.21 -10.88 8.50
CA VAL A 375 0.03 -11.28 7.82
C VAL A 375 1.25 -10.98 8.69
N LEU A 376 2.03 -12.03 8.92
CA LEU A 376 3.29 -11.99 9.65
C LEU A 376 4.44 -11.86 8.66
N LEU A 377 5.39 -10.98 8.96
CA LEU A 377 6.58 -10.77 8.13
C LEU A 377 7.66 -11.81 8.37
N ASP A 378 7.50 -12.62 9.42
CA ASP A 378 8.50 -13.55 9.96
C ASP A 378 8.38 -14.94 9.28
N ILE A 379 7.27 -15.19 8.57
CA ILE A 379 6.88 -16.52 8.06
C ILE A 379 6.75 -16.44 6.53
N GLY A 380 7.62 -17.14 5.79
CA GLY A 380 7.42 -17.35 4.36
C GLY A 380 6.14 -18.18 4.18
N ILE A 381 5.10 -17.60 3.58
CA ILE A 381 3.80 -18.24 3.46
C ILE A 381 3.85 -19.28 2.32
N ASN A 382 4.45 -20.44 2.58
CA ASN A 382 4.35 -21.60 1.70
C ASN A 382 3.05 -22.36 2.02
N ALA A 383 1.97 -22.03 1.33
CA ALA A 383 0.76 -22.85 1.33
C ALA A 383 0.51 -23.41 -0.07
N ASN A 384 1.24 -24.48 -0.42
CA ASN A 384 0.82 -25.37 -1.50
C ASN A 384 -0.29 -26.28 -0.95
N VAL A 385 -1.55 -25.86 -1.09
CA VAL A 385 -2.68 -26.77 -0.90
C VAL A 385 -2.89 -27.50 -2.24
N ASN A 386 -2.20 -28.62 -2.38
CA ASN A 386 -2.55 -29.63 -3.38
C ASN A 386 -3.92 -30.20 -3.01
N LEU A 387 -4.98 -29.72 -3.68
CA LEU A 387 -6.24 -30.45 -3.77
C LEU A 387 -5.98 -31.69 -4.64
N LYS A 388 -5.65 -32.81 -3.99
CA LYS A 388 -5.79 -34.14 -4.60
C LYS A 388 -7.27 -34.32 -4.94
N LYS A 389 -7.59 -34.37 -6.23
CA LYS A 389 -8.84 -34.96 -6.70
C LYS A 389 -8.70 -36.47 -6.58
N GLY A 390 -9.57 -37.07 -5.77
CA GLY A 390 -10.02 -38.44 -5.98
C GLY A 390 -11.02 -38.50 -7.11
#